data_AF-A0A2V7ZC28-F1
#
_entry.id   AF-A0A2V7ZC28-F1
#
_cell.length_a   1.000
_cell.length_b   1.000
_cell.length_c   1.000
_cell.angle_alpha   90.00
_cell.angle_beta   90.00
_cell.angle_gamma   90.00
#
_symmetry.space_group_name_H-M   'P 1'
#
loop_
_entity.id
_entity.type
_entity.pdbx_description
1 polymer ?
#
loop_
_entity_poly.entity_id
_entity_poly.type
_entity_poly.pdbx_seq_one_letter_code
_entity_poly.pdbx_strand_id
1 'polypeptide(L)'
;MSFFGSDRRIQSIQQSKDDDAHVRDWATFALGALSTVDTSMLRDALVERLSDSDVDVRGEAMRGLALRKDMRVADAILDELQRPGGSDLAIDAASEMPRNEFLPLLEALVASNHDAENVTLAVAECRRTILSGRGHE
;
A
#
# COMPACT_ATOMS: atom_id res chain seq x y z
N MET A 1 25.94 13.04 -13.08
CA MET A 1 25.04 13.44 -11.96
C MET A 1 23.67 13.78 -12.54
N SER A 2 22.64 12.96 -12.29
CA SER A 2 21.27 13.20 -12.78
C SER A 2 20.52 14.17 -11.88
N PHE A 3 20.51 15.46 -12.25
CA PHE A 3 19.83 16.53 -11.50
C PHE A 3 18.33 16.64 -11.81
N PHE A 4 17.82 15.96 -12.85
CA PHE A 4 16.42 16.08 -13.31
C PHE A 4 15.39 15.25 -12.51
N GLY A 5 15.83 14.26 -11.72
CA GLY A 5 14.93 13.35 -11.00
C GLY A 5 14.59 13.78 -9.57
N SER A 6 15.34 14.71 -8.98
CA SER A 6 15.10 15.22 -7.61
C SER A 6 13.98 16.25 -7.56
N ASP A 7 13.94 17.19 -8.51
CA ASP A 7 12.95 18.28 -8.50
C ASP A 7 11.52 17.77 -8.63
N ARG A 8 11.26 16.82 -9.54
CA ARG A 8 9.92 16.28 -9.73
C ARG A 8 9.40 15.53 -8.50
N ARG A 9 10.28 14.82 -7.77
CA ARG A 9 9.88 14.12 -6.54
C ARG A 9 9.56 15.09 -5.41
N ILE A 10 10.40 16.11 -5.22
CA ILE A 10 10.13 17.14 -4.22
C ILE A 10 8.80 17.83 -4.56
N GLN A 11 8.55 18.13 -5.83
CA GLN A 11 7.28 18.70 -6.28
C GLN A 11 6.09 17.77 -5.94
N SER A 12 6.15 16.48 -6.26
CA SER A 12 5.08 15.54 -5.92
C SER A 12 4.86 15.42 -4.41
N ILE A 13 5.89 15.54 -3.57
CA ILE A 13 5.73 15.57 -2.10
C ILE A 13 5.00 16.84 -1.65
N GLN A 14 5.19 17.97 -2.33
CA GLN A 14 4.41 19.18 -2.02
C GLN A 14 2.96 19.02 -2.50
N GLN A 15 2.75 18.49 -3.70
CA GLN A 15 1.42 18.27 -4.28
C GLN A 15 0.60 17.23 -3.53
N SER A 16 1.24 16.25 -2.88
CA SER A 16 0.52 15.31 -2.02
C SER A 16 -0.09 15.97 -0.79
N LYS A 17 0.21 17.26 -0.52
CA LYS A 17 -0.36 18.08 0.57
C LYS A 17 -1.32 19.15 0.06
N ASP A 18 -1.70 19.12 -1.22
CA ASP A 18 -2.61 20.09 -1.82
C ASP A 18 -4.02 20.01 -1.21
N ASP A 19 -4.77 21.11 -1.27
CA ASP A 19 -6.14 21.16 -0.74
C ASP A 19 -7.09 20.30 -1.60
N ASP A 20 -6.82 20.15 -2.90
CA ASP A 20 -7.62 19.33 -3.82
C ASP A 20 -7.24 17.84 -3.71
N ALA A 21 -8.23 17.01 -3.39
CA ALA A 21 -8.05 15.56 -3.25
C ALA A 21 -7.54 14.89 -4.54
N HIS A 22 -7.93 15.36 -5.73
CA HIS A 22 -7.45 14.81 -6.99
C HIS A 22 -5.96 15.11 -7.20
N VAL A 23 -5.50 16.30 -6.80
CA VAL A 23 -4.08 16.65 -6.87
C VAL A 23 -3.28 15.79 -5.89
N ARG A 24 -3.80 15.59 -4.67
CA ARG A 24 -3.18 14.71 -3.69
C ARG A 24 -3.10 13.27 -4.16
N ASP A 25 -4.16 12.74 -4.77
CA ASP A 25 -4.24 11.38 -5.28
C ASP A 25 -3.19 11.15 -6.36
N TRP A 26 -3.21 11.95 -7.43
CA TRP A 26 -2.23 11.86 -8.51
C TRP A 26 -0.78 11.99 -8.03
N ALA A 27 -0.53 12.89 -7.08
CA ALA A 27 0.78 13.06 -6.49
C ALA A 27 1.20 11.83 -5.66
N THR A 28 0.28 11.25 -4.90
CA THR A 28 0.53 10.06 -4.07
C THR A 28 0.73 8.82 -4.95
N PHE A 29 -0.08 8.62 -5.98
CA PHE A 29 0.13 7.61 -7.03
C PHE A 29 1.50 7.76 -7.69
N ALA A 30 1.90 8.98 -8.07
CA ALA A 30 3.20 9.22 -8.68
C ALA A 30 4.37 8.88 -7.74
N LEU A 31 4.23 9.17 -6.44
CA LEU A 31 5.21 8.80 -5.43
C LEU A 31 5.23 7.28 -5.16
N GLY A 32 4.06 6.67 -5.03
CA GLY A 32 3.86 5.27 -4.64
C GLY A 32 4.14 4.29 -5.76
N ALA A 33 3.45 4.44 -6.89
CA ALA A 33 3.43 3.48 -7.99
C ALA A 33 4.40 3.81 -9.14
N LEU A 34 4.60 5.10 -9.48
CA LEU A 34 5.44 5.48 -10.63
C LEU A 34 6.91 5.70 -10.27
N SER A 35 7.22 6.02 -9.02
CA SER A 35 8.59 6.27 -8.59
C SER A 35 9.34 4.97 -8.31
N THR A 36 10.44 4.75 -9.02
CA THR A 36 11.40 3.67 -8.70
C THR A 36 12.37 4.04 -7.57
N VAL A 37 12.32 5.29 -7.10
CA VAL A 37 13.22 5.75 -6.05
C VAL A 37 12.62 5.45 -4.69
N ASP A 38 13.49 5.01 -3.77
CA ASP A 38 13.14 4.70 -2.41
C ASP A 38 14.04 5.47 -1.43
N THR A 39 13.46 6.48 -0.79
CA THR A 39 14.15 7.34 0.19
C THR A 39 13.26 7.51 1.41
N SER A 40 13.85 7.73 2.58
CA SER A 40 13.11 8.03 3.81
C SER A 40 12.09 9.15 3.62
N MET A 41 12.50 10.27 3.01
CA MET A 41 11.62 11.41 2.72
C MET A 41 10.38 11.04 1.91
N LEU A 42 10.50 10.13 0.94
CA LEU A 42 9.36 9.66 0.15
C LEU A 42 8.47 8.74 0.98
N ARG A 43 9.06 7.80 1.72
CA ARG A 43 8.30 6.92 2.62
C ARG A 43 7.55 7.73 3.67
N ASP A 44 8.18 8.75 4.24
CA ASP A 44 7.57 9.64 5.23
C ASP A 44 6.39 10.41 4.61
N ALA A 45 6.54 10.93 3.39
CA ALA A 45 5.44 11.58 2.68
C ALA A 45 4.26 10.64 2.41
N LEU A 46 4.50 9.36 2.08
CA LEU A 46 3.45 8.36 1.95
C LEU A 46 2.82 8.01 3.30
N VAL A 47 3.61 7.88 4.37
CA VAL A 47 3.09 7.62 5.73
C VAL A 47 2.13 8.73 6.17
N GLU A 48 2.44 9.99 5.89
CA GLU A 48 1.53 11.10 6.19
C GLU A 48 0.19 11.01 5.44
N ARG A 49 0.12 10.26 4.32
CA ARG A 49 -1.10 10.09 3.51
C ARG A 49 -1.95 8.89 3.92
N LEU A 50 -1.46 8.01 4.80
CA LEU A 50 -2.25 6.89 5.33
C LEU A 50 -3.51 7.35 6.10
N SER A 51 -3.52 8.58 6.59
CA SER A 51 -4.65 9.18 7.30
C SER A 51 -5.37 10.27 6.50
N ASP A 52 -5.17 10.32 5.18
CA ASP A 52 -5.88 11.28 4.32
C ASP A 52 -7.40 11.09 4.43
N SER A 53 -8.17 12.16 4.28
CA SER A 53 -9.63 12.08 4.25
C SER A 53 -10.14 11.32 3.03
N ASP A 54 -9.42 11.41 1.92
CA ASP A 54 -9.76 10.76 0.66
C ASP A 54 -9.30 9.29 0.64
N VAL A 55 -10.17 8.38 0.17
CA VAL A 55 -9.90 6.94 0.19
C VAL A 55 -8.88 6.51 -0.86
N ASP A 56 -8.88 7.16 -2.02
CA ASP A 56 -7.96 6.83 -3.11
C ASP A 56 -6.54 7.24 -2.71
N VAL A 57 -6.39 8.44 -2.13
CA VAL A 57 -5.11 8.90 -1.56
C VAL A 57 -4.55 7.94 -0.51
N ARG A 58 -5.39 7.45 0.42
CA ARG A 58 -4.97 6.46 1.43
C ARG A 58 -4.53 5.15 0.76
N GLY A 59 -5.27 4.68 -0.22
CA GLY A 59 -4.98 3.45 -0.96
C GLY A 59 -3.63 3.51 -1.68
N GLU A 60 -3.36 4.62 -2.36
CA GLU A 60 -2.09 4.83 -3.07
C GLU A 60 -0.90 4.90 -2.11
N ALA A 61 -1.08 5.55 -0.96
CA ALA A 61 -0.09 5.57 0.09
C ALA A 61 0.21 4.18 0.65
N MET A 62 -0.85 3.39 0.91
CA MET A 62 -0.72 2.01 1.40
C MET A 62 0.06 1.15 0.41
N ARG A 63 -0.37 1.11 -0.85
CA ARG A 63 0.27 0.32 -1.89
C ARG A 63 1.72 0.74 -2.12
N GLY A 64 2.00 2.04 -2.15
CA GLY A 64 3.34 2.60 -2.30
C GLY A 64 4.30 2.21 -1.18
N LEU A 65 3.83 2.17 0.07
CA LEU A 65 4.63 1.73 1.22
C LEU A 65 4.82 0.21 1.24
N ALA A 66 3.80 -0.56 0.89
CA ALA A 66 3.86 -2.02 0.80
C ALA A 66 4.86 -2.49 -0.26
N LEU A 67 4.86 -1.88 -1.44
CA LEU A 67 5.87 -2.10 -2.49
C LEU A 67 7.31 -1.91 -1.97
N ARG A 68 7.49 -0.97 -1.06
CA ARG A 68 8.78 -0.63 -0.43
C ARG A 68 9.03 -1.43 0.85
N LYS A 69 8.14 -2.35 1.23
CA LYS A 69 8.19 -3.14 2.47
C LYS A 69 8.34 -2.26 3.72
N ASP A 70 7.75 -1.06 3.71
CA ASP A 70 7.75 -0.19 4.89
C ASP A 70 6.72 -0.68 5.91
N MET A 71 7.21 -1.24 7.01
CA MET A 71 6.34 -1.90 7.99
C MET A 71 5.33 -0.96 8.68
N ARG A 72 5.52 0.36 8.60
CA ARG A 72 4.58 1.34 9.17
C ARG A 72 3.19 1.28 8.54
N VAL A 73 3.05 0.63 7.38
CA VAL A 73 1.77 0.48 6.67
C VAL A 73 0.89 -0.66 7.19
N ALA A 74 1.43 -1.59 7.99
CA ALA A 74 0.73 -2.83 8.33
C ALA A 74 -0.64 -2.60 9.02
N ASP A 75 -0.69 -1.69 9.99
CA ASP A 75 -1.94 -1.35 10.70
C ASP A 75 -2.97 -0.72 9.74
N ALA A 76 -2.53 0.14 8.82
CA ALA A 76 -3.42 0.75 7.82
C ALA A 76 -4.03 -0.30 6.88
N ILE A 77 -3.24 -1.30 6.45
CA ILE A 77 -3.75 -2.42 5.64
C ILE A 77 -4.78 -3.23 6.44
N LEU A 78 -4.49 -3.55 7.71
CA LEU A 78 -5.43 -4.28 8.57
C LEU A 78 -6.75 -3.53 8.75
N ASP A 79 -6.69 -2.23 8.99
CA ASP A 79 -7.86 -1.39 9.19
C ASP A 79 -8.70 -1.30 7.91
N GLU A 80 -8.06 -1.18 6.74
CA GLU A 80 -8.76 -1.10 5.46
C GLU A 80 -9.38 -2.45 5.05
N LEU A 81 -8.68 -3.57 5.26
CA LEU A 81 -9.21 -4.92 4.99
C LEU A 81 -10.40 -5.29 5.89
N GLN A 82 -10.55 -4.66 7.07
CA GLN A 82 -11.70 -4.83 7.94
C GLN A 82 -12.95 -4.07 7.49
N ARG A 83 -12.80 -3.06 6.61
CA ARG A 83 -13.95 -2.31 6.09
C ARG A 83 -14.80 -3.21 5.18
N PRO A 84 -16.11 -2.95 5.07
CA PRO A 84 -16.98 -3.73 4.20
C PRO A 84 -16.44 -3.78 2.77
N GLY A 85 -16.15 -4.99 2.28
CA GLY A 85 -15.57 -5.24 0.95
C GLY A 85 -14.05 -5.25 0.91
N GLY A 86 -13.35 -4.55 1.82
CA GLY A 86 -11.93 -4.24 1.66
C GLY A 86 -11.68 -3.38 0.40
N SER A 87 -10.67 -2.52 0.40
CA SER A 87 -10.31 -1.83 -0.85
C SER A 87 -9.37 -2.69 -1.69
N ASP A 88 -9.52 -2.63 -3.02
CA ASP A 88 -8.62 -3.31 -3.96
C ASP A 88 -7.15 -2.93 -3.69
N LEU A 89 -6.90 -1.66 -3.35
CA LEU A 89 -5.56 -1.17 -3.01
C LEU A 89 -5.00 -1.76 -1.70
N ALA A 90 -5.85 -2.11 -0.73
CA ALA A 90 -5.42 -2.81 0.47
C ALA A 90 -5.14 -4.30 0.20
N ILE A 91 -5.91 -4.95 -0.68
CA ILE A 91 -5.67 -6.31 -1.14
C ILE A 91 -4.35 -6.40 -1.92
N ASP A 92 -4.12 -5.44 -2.82
CA ASP A 92 -2.85 -5.25 -3.53
C ASP A 92 -1.71 -5.03 -2.54
N ALA A 93 -1.86 -4.11 -1.59
CA ALA A 93 -0.84 -3.83 -0.59
C ALA A 93 -0.52 -5.09 0.26
N ALA A 94 -1.52 -5.90 0.60
CA ALA A 94 -1.32 -7.17 1.29
C ALA A 94 -0.59 -8.22 0.42
N SER A 95 -0.80 -8.21 -0.90
CA SER A 95 -0.05 -9.04 -1.85
C SER A 95 1.40 -8.55 -1.99
N GLU A 96 1.59 -7.24 -2.00
CA GLU A 96 2.90 -6.61 -2.12
C GLU A 96 3.71 -6.73 -0.84
N MET A 97 3.08 -6.75 0.33
CA MET A 97 3.77 -6.99 1.61
C MET A 97 3.07 -8.11 2.38
N PRO A 98 3.28 -9.39 2.00
CA PRO A 98 2.54 -10.49 2.60
C PRO A 98 2.83 -10.66 4.09
N ARG A 99 1.77 -10.77 4.90
CA ARG A 99 1.86 -10.95 6.34
C ARG A 99 0.82 -11.96 6.82
N ASN A 100 1.20 -12.71 7.86
CA ASN A 100 0.32 -13.72 8.46
C ASN A 100 -0.93 -13.07 9.09
N GLU A 101 -0.77 -11.85 9.61
CA GLU A 101 -1.85 -11.08 10.23
C GLU A 101 -2.98 -10.69 9.26
N PHE A 102 -2.71 -10.62 7.94
CA PHE A 102 -3.72 -10.28 6.93
C PHE A 102 -4.61 -11.48 6.53
N LEU A 103 -4.13 -12.71 6.72
CA LEU A 103 -4.79 -13.93 6.23
C LEU A 103 -6.25 -14.09 6.66
N PRO A 104 -6.62 -13.93 7.95
CA PRO A 104 -8.00 -14.14 8.37
C PRO A 104 -8.98 -13.20 7.65
N LEU A 105 -8.55 -11.96 7.38
CA LEU A 105 -9.36 -10.96 6.69
C LEU A 105 -9.48 -11.28 5.20
N LEU A 106 -8.36 -11.61 4.54
CA LEU A 106 -8.36 -11.99 3.14
C LEU A 106 -9.19 -13.26 2.89
N GLU A 107 -9.11 -14.26 3.77
CA GLU A 107 -9.93 -15.48 3.67
C GLU A 107 -11.43 -15.20 3.85
N ALA A 108 -11.79 -14.26 4.72
CA ALA A 108 -13.18 -13.81 4.88
C ALA A 108 -13.69 -13.10 3.61
N LEU A 109 -12.85 -12.29 2.95
CA LEU A 109 -13.18 -11.63 1.68
C LEU A 109 -13.42 -12.65 0.56
N VAL A 110 -12.57 -13.68 0.43
CA VAL A 110 -12.80 -14.79 -0.52
C VAL A 110 -14.15 -15.46 -0.27
N ALA A 111 -14.48 -15.76 0.98
CA ALA A 111 -15.75 -16.39 1.35
C ALA A 111 -16.98 -15.53 1.01
N SER A 112 -16.82 -14.20 0.97
CA SER A 112 -17.87 -13.25 0.61
C SER A 112 -18.06 -13.03 -0.91
N ASN A 113 -17.26 -13.70 -1.75
CA ASN A 113 -17.29 -13.62 -3.22
C ASN A 113 -16.97 -12.22 -3.78
N HIS A 114 -16.09 -11.47 -3.11
CA HIS A 114 -15.53 -10.21 -3.59
C HIS A 114 -14.28 -10.48 -4.46
N ASP A 115 -14.17 -9.79 -5.60
CA ASP A 115 -13.09 -9.83 -6.61
C ASP A 115 -12.07 -10.97 -6.44
N ALA A 116 -12.49 -12.18 -6.79
CA ALA A 116 -11.87 -13.41 -6.30
C ALA A 116 -10.40 -13.60 -6.72
N GLU A 117 -9.96 -12.99 -7.82
CA GLU A 117 -8.60 -13.22 -8.33
C GLU A 117 -7.53 -12.52 -7.49
N ASN A 118 -7.70 -11.22 -7.24
CA ASN A 118 -6.76 -10.41 -6.47
C ASN A 118 -6.66 -10.89 -5.02
N VAL A 119 -7.79 -11.16 -4.38
CA VAL A 119 -7.82 -11.66 -3.00
C VAL A 119 -7.19 -13.06 -2.90
N THR A 120 -7.44 -13.93 -3.88
CA THR A 120 -6.83 -15.28 -3.89
C THR A 120 -5.31 -15.21 -4.03
N LEU A 121 -4.79 -14.28 -4.86
CA LEU A 121 -3.35 -14.04 -4.96
C LEU A 121 -2.77 -13.57 -3.63
N ALA A 122 -3.41 -12.58 -2.98
CA ALA A 122 -2.98 -12.08 -1.68
C ALA A 122 -2.90 -13.19 -0.62
N VAL A 123 -3.92 -14.06 -0.56
CA VAL A 123 -3.95 -15.23 0.33
C VAL A 123 -2.79 -16.18 0.01
N ALA A 124 -2.55 -16.47 -1.27
CA ALA A 124 -1.47 -17.36 -1.69
C ALA A 124 -0.10 -16.83 -1.26
N GLU A 125 0.17 -15.54 -1.48
CA GLU A 125 1.44 -14.92 -1.07
C GLU A 125 1.61 -14.91 0.44
N CYS A 126 0.56 -14.57 1.21
CA CYS A 126 0.64 -14.59 2.67
C CYS A 126 0.89 -16.00 3.22
N ARG A 127 0.28 -17.04 2.61
CA ARG A 127 0.54 -18.44 2.98
C ARG A 127 1.98 -18.87 2.67
N ARG A 128 2.58 -18.39 1.58
CA ARG A 128 3.99 -18.70 1.24
C ARG A 128 4.94 -18.20 2.32
N THR A 129 4.69 -17.02 2.88
CA THR A 129 5.51 -16.45 3.97
C THR A 129 5.48 -17.31 5.24
N ILE A 130 4.34 -17.92 5.57
CA ILE A 130 4.25 -18.89 6.68
C ILE A 130 5.16 -20.10 6.42
N LEU A 131 5.11 -20.63 5.19
CA LEU A 131 5.85 -21.84 4.83
C LEU A 131 7.36 -21.59 4.76
N SER A 132 7.79 -20.42 4.28
CA SER A 132 9.20 -20.04 4.25
C SER A 132 9.76 -19.72 5.65
N GLY A 133 8.93 -19.17 6.55
CA GLY A 133 9.31 -18.90 7.95
C GLY A 133 9.46 -20.15 8.82
N ARG A 134 8.87 -21.28 8.43
CA ARG A 134 8.96 -22.57 9.16
C ARG A 134 10.22 -23.40 8.85
N GLY A 135 11.16 -22.86 8.06
CA GLY A 135 12.42 -23.53 7.68
C GLY A 135 13.63 -23.23 8.58
N HIS A 136 13.45 -22.46 9.66
CA HIS A 136 14.52 -22.04 10.56
C HIS A 136 14.22 -22.36 12.04
N GLU A 137 13.90 -23.62 12.33
CA GLU A 137 13.94 -24.19 13.69
C GLU A 137 14.65 -25.55 13.70
#